data_AF-A0A6G1WJG3-F1
#
_entry.id   AF-A0A6G1WJG3-F1
#
_cell.length_a   1.000
_cell.length_b   1.000
_cell.length_c   1.000
_cell.angle_alpha   90.00
_cell.angle_beta   90.00
_cell.angle_gamma   90.00
#
_symmetry.space_group_name_H-M   'P 1'
#
loop_
_entity.id
_entity.type
_entity.pdbx_description
1 polymer ?
#
loop_
_entity_poly.entity_id
_entity_poly.type
_entity_poly.pdbx_seq_one_letter_code
_entity_poly.pdbx_strand_id
1 'polypeptide(L)' 'MSVKSDPLSYPPRGLSREEAARYVGVGTTKFDMMVADKRMPKPRKIDGRTVWDRVELDIAFSELPHQARENYFDKIFS' A
#
# COMPACT_ATOMS: atom_id res chain seq x y z
N MET A 1 4.54 -15.97 13.61
CA MET A 1 4.83 -16.65 12.33
C MET A 1 6.09 -16.02 11.76
N SER A 2 7.13 -16.81 11.48
CA SER A 2 8.35 -16.29 10.85
C SER A 2 7.99 -15.86 9.43
N VAL A 3 8.05 -14.56 9.16
CA VAL A 3 7.84 -14.03 7.82
C VAL A 3 9.04 -14.48 7.00
N LYS A 4 8.88 -15.54 6.20
CA LYS A 4 9.92 -15.97 5.26
C LYS A 4 10.31 -14.74 4.44
N SER A 5 11.59 -14.38 4.49
CA SER A 5 12.14 -13.35 3.60
C SER A 5 11.89 -13.82 2.17
N ASP A 6 11.14 -13.04 1.40
CA ASP A 6 10.97 -13.29 -0.02
C ASP A 6 12.36 -13.31 -0.68
N PRO A 7 12.77 -14.41 -1.36
CA PRO A 7 14.05 -14.50 -2.05
C PRO A 7 14.13 -13.59 -3.29
N LEU A 8 13.02 -12.96 -3.71
CA LEU A 8 13.02 -12.05 -4.84
C LEU A 8 13.65 -10.70 -4.45
N SER A 9 14.68 -10.28 -5.20
CA SER A 9 15.29 -8.96 -5.06
C SER A 9 14.31 -7.82 -5.43
N TYR A 10 13.24 -8.15 -6.17
CA TYR A 10 12.16 -7.22 -6.53
C TYR A 10 10.78 -7.89 -6.43
N PRO A 11 9.75 -7.18 -5.92
CA PRO A 11 8.40 -7.70 -5.84
C PRO A 11 7.81 -7.94 -7.24
N PRO A 12 7.09 -9.07 -7.45
CA PRO A 12 6.41 -9.35 -8.70
C PRO A 12 5.36 -8.27 -9.02
N ARG A 13 4.93 -8.19 -10.29
CA ARG A 13 3.93 -7.18 -10.69
C ARG A 13 2.57 -7.39 -10.03
N GLY A 14 2.13 -8.64 -9.92
CA GLY A 14 0.89 -9.02 -9.23
C GLY A 14 1.21 -9.54 -7.83
N LEU A 15 0.63 -8.91 -6.83
CA LEU A 15 0.82 -9.21 -5.41
C LEU A 15 -0.42 -9.90 -4.84
N SER A 16 -0.24 -10.95 -4.05
CA SER A 16 -1.27 -11.46 -3.15
C SER A 16 -1.65 -10.39 -2.10
N ARG A 17 -2.72 -10.66 -1.34
CA ARG A 17 -3.17 -9.74 -0.27
C ARG A 17 -2.06 -9.48 0.75
N GLU A 18 -1.35 -10.52 1.17
CA GLU A 18 -0.28 -10.44 2.16
C GLU A 18 0.93 -9.66 1.63
N GLU A 19 1.30 -9.90 0.36
CA GLU A 19 2.39 -9.17 -0.31
C GLU A 19 2.03 -7.70 -0.54
N ALA A 20 0.80 -7.40 -0.95
CA ALA A 20 0.32 -6.04 -1.17
C ALA A 20 0.31 -5.22 0.14
N ALA A 21 -0.19 -5.82 1.23
CA ALA A 21 -0.15 -5.19 2.54
C ALA A 21 1.29 -4.94 3.02
N ARG A 22 2.17 -5.92 2.85
CA ARG A 22 3.60 -5.78 3.16
C ARG A 22 4.26 -4.69 2.30
N TYR A 23 3.95 -4.64 1.02
CA TYR A 23 4.49 -3.65 0.08
C TYR A 23 4.12 -2.22 0.47
N VAL A 24 2.86 -2.01 0.88
CA VAL A 24 2.37 -0.71 1.39
C VAL A 24 2.91 -0.40 2.81
N GLY A 25 3.41 -1.41 3.54
CA GLY A 25 3.95 -1.24 4.88
C GLY A 25 2.90 -1.29 6.00
N VAL A 26 1.78 -1.99 5.78
CA VAL A 26 0.68 -2.11 6.75
C VAL A 26 0.28 -3.57 7.01
N GLY A 27 -0.43 -3.83 8.11
CA GLY A 27 -1.05 -5.14 8.35
C GLY A 27 -2.19 -5.42 7.38
N THR A 28 -2.48 -6.69 7.10
CA THR A 28 -3.48 -7.09 6.10
C THR A 28 -4.90 -6.61 6.41
N THR A 29 -5.32 -6.60 7.67
CA THR A 29 -6.61 -6.01 8.09
C THR A 29 -6.69 -4.53 7.75
N LYS A 30 -5.60 -3.77 7.98
CA LYS A 30 -5.57 -2.33 7.65
C LYS A 30 -5.58 -2.12 6.14
N PHE A 31 -4.89 -2.96 5.39
CA PHE A 31 -4.91 -2.93 3.93
C PHE A 31 -6.33 -3.13 3.38
N ASP A 32 -7.07 -4.13 3.87
CA ASP A 32 -8.46 -4.35 3.47
C ASP A 32 -9.34 -3.13 3.75
N MET A 33 -9.16 -2.49 4.92
CA MET A 33 -9.85 -1.23 5.22
C MET A 33 -9.47 -0.12 4.23
N MET A 34 -8.19 0.02 3.86
CA MET A 34 -7.76 1.00 2.87
C MET A 34 -8.39 0.75 1.50
N VAL A 35 -8.53 -0.52 1.09
CA VAL A 35 -9.23 -0.90 -0.15
C VAL A 35 -10.72 -0.57 -0.05
N ALA A 36 -11.36 -0.87 1.08
CA ALA A 36 -12.78 -0.55 1.32
C ALA A 36 -13.02 0.98 1.32
N ASP A 37 -12.12 1.75 1.92
CA ASP A 37 -12.13 3.21 1.98
C ASP A 37 -11.69 3.88 0.67
N LYS A 38 -11.38 3.09 -0.38
CA LYS A 38 -10.87 3.55 -1.69
C LYS A 38 -9.53 4.29 -1.65
N ARG A 39 -8.78 4.14 -0.56
CA ARG A 39 -7.40 4.64 -0.42
C ARG A 39 -6.38 3.73 -1.10
N MET A 40 -6.77 2.49 -1.40
CA MET A 40 -6.01 1.53 -2.20
C MET A 40 -6.90 0.95 -3.30
N PRO A 41 -6.32 0.52 -4.43
CA PRO A 41 -7.09 -0.07 -5.53
C PRO A 41 -7.77 -1.37 -5.13
N LYS A 42 -8.89 -1.67 -5.78
CA LYS A 42 -9.52 -2.99 -5.72
C LYS A 42 -8.63 -4.02 -6.43
N PRO A 43 -8.63 -5.28 -6.00
CA PRO A 43 -7.84 -6.30 -6.67
C PRO A 43 -8.37 -6.62 -8.06
N ARG A 44 -7.47 -7.13 -8.89
CA ARG A 44 -7.76 -7.78 -10.15
C ARG A 44 -8.05 -9.26 -9.92
N LYS A 45 -9.10 -9.76 -10.55
CA LYS A 45 -9.45 -11.19 -10.52
C LYS A 45 -8.88 -11.86 -11.77
N ILE A 46 -7.96 -12.79 -11.57
CA ILE A 46 -7.38 -13.64 -12.62
C ILE A 46 -7.82 -15.06 -12.32
N ASP A 47 -8.84 -15.53 -13.03
CA ASP A 47 -9.53 -16.80 -12.77
C ASP A 47 -9.96 -16.92 -11.29
N GLY A 48 -9.33 -17.84 -10.54
CA GLY A 48 -9.58 -18.08 -9.12
C GLY A 48 -8.70 -17.26 -8.17
N ARG A 49 -7.77 -16.45 -8.68
CA ARG A 49 -6.83 -15.66 -7.86
C ARG A 49 -7.18 -14.18 -7.87
N THR A 50 -6.95 -13.57 -6.73
CA THR A 50 -7.12 -12.14 -6.47
C THR A 50 -5.75 -11.55 -6.28
N VAL A 51 -5.34 -10.62 -7.16
CA VAL A 51 -4.02 -9.99 -7.14
C VAL A 51 -4.12 -8.48 -7.23
N TRP A 52 -3.20 -7.78 -6.58
CA TRP A 52 -3.05 -6.33 -6.69
C TRP A 52 -1.88 -6.00 -7.60
N ASP A 53 -2.10 -5.05 -8.50
CA ASP A 53 -1.04 -4.56 -9.35
C ASP A 53 -0.14 -3.59 -8.57
N ARG A 54 1.17 -3.87 -8.55
CA ARG A 54 2.15 -3.09 -7.81
C ARG A 54 2.17 -1.60 -8.18
N VAL A 55 2.00 -1.25 -9.46
CA VAL A 55 2.03 0.16 -9.87
C VAL A 55 0.72 0.86 -9.54
N GLU A 56 -0.42 0.17 -9.54
CA GLU A 56 -1.66 0.75 -9.02
C GLU A 56 -1.53 1.07 -7.53
N LEU A 57 -0.83 0.22 -6.76
CA LEU A 57 -0.50 0.51 -5.37
C LEU A 57 0.44 1.72 -5.24
N ASP A 58 1.48 1.82 -6.08
CA ASP A 58 2.41 2.96 -6.07
C ASP A 58 1.70 4.29 -6.33
N ILE A 59 0.80 4.31 -7.32
CA ILE A 59 -0.01 5.49 -7.67
C ILE A 59 -0.92 5.87 -6.49
N ALA A 60 -1.71 4.92 -5.99
CA ALA A 60 -2.64 5.18 -4.89
C ALA A 60 -1.92 5.59 -3.59
N PHE A 61 -0.74 5.03 -3.32
CA PHE A 61 0.08 5.41 -2.17
C PHE A 61 0.56 6.86 -2.29
N SER A 62 0.98 7.26 -3.49
CA SER A 62 1.43 8.64 -3.76
C SER A 62 0.32 9.69 -3.59
N GLU A 63 -0.94 9.28 -3.67
CA GLU A 63 -2.12 10.13 -3.45
C GLU A 63 -2.53 10.23 -1.98
N LEU A 64 -1.95 9.43 -1.07
CA LEU A 64 -2.27 9.50 0.34
C LEU A 64 -1.85 10.87 0.92
N PRO A 65 -2.69 11.48 1.78
CA PRO A 65 -2.32 12.74 2.39
C PRO A 65 -1.09 12.54 3.29
N HIS A 66 -0.13 13.44 3.17
CA HIS A 66 0.90 13.57 4.19
C HIS A 66 0.27 13.98 5.51
N GLN A 67 0.82 13.48 6.62
CA GLN A 67 0.48 14.03 7.93
C GLN A 67 0.77 15.53 7.91
N ALA A 68 -0.20 16.35 8.33
CA ALA A 68 -0.10 17.80 8.28
C ALA A 68 1.26 18.23 8.84
N ARG A 69 2.11 18.73 7.95
CA ARG A 69 3.37 19.36 8.35
C ARG A 69 2.93 20.63 9.05
N GLU A 70 2.98 20.69 10.38
CA GLU A 70 3.15 21.99 11.01
C GLU A 70 4.45 22.53 10.41
N ASN A 71 4.32 23.42 9.43
CA ASN A 71 5.48 23.99 8.79
C ASN A 71 6.13 24.86 9.85
N TYR A 72 7.37 24.55 10.22
CA TYR A 72 8.19 25.42 11.05
C TYR A 72 8.24 26.85 10.51
N PHE A 73 8.10 27.02 9.18
CA PHE A 73 8.00 28.32 8.52
C PHE A 73 6.73 29.10 8.90
N ASP A 74 5.57 28.46 9.04
CA ASP A 74 4.32 29.13 9.44
C ASP A 74 4.40 29.65 10.89
N LYS A 75 5.23 29.04 11.75
CA LYS A 75 5.48 29.49 13.13
C LYS A 75 6.49 30.64 13.26
N ILE A 76 7.39 30.81 12.28
CA ILE A 76 8.48 31.80 12.37
C ILE A 76 8.06 33.17 11.82
N PHE A 77 7.07 33.21 10.94
CA PHE A 77 6.58 34.44 10.31
C PHE A 77 5.16 34.85 10.74
N SER A 78 4.61 34.21 11.79
CA SER A 78 3.43 34.67 12.52
C SER A 78 3.84 35.48 13.76
#